data_AF-A0A0N8S0G9-F1
#
_entry.id   AF-A0A0N8S0G9-F1
#
_cell.length_a   1.000
_cell.length_b   1.000
_cell.length_c   1.000
_cell.angle_alpha   90.00
_cell.angle_beta   90.00
_cell.angle_gamma   90.00
#
_symmetry.space_group_name_H-M   'P 1'
#
loop_
_entity.id
_entity.type
_entity.pdbx_description
1 polymer ?
#
loop_
_entity_poly.entity_id
_entity_poly.type
_entity_poly.pdbx_seq_one_letter_code
_entity_poly.pdbx_strand_id
1 'polypeptide(L)'
;MFATRDSRLLTGRLSSIHNLRLPSAVTPTAPVKPDSEPALISESPARYVVAVRALCEFTAKVGDLDLRFTPSPTAQEGIAGHRTVASRRGADYQAELSLSGDYRELTVRGRADGYDAGRNQLEEVKTYRGELDAMPANHRQLHWAQVKVYGWLLCQRLQLEQVTLALVYFNIVSEQETLIRESFSATTLQQFFEQQCTIFLGWAQQQMAHTQALHKMLGSLKFPHASFRTGQRVLAESVYKAVSTGCCLMAQAPTGIGKTVGTLFPLLKAAPGQQLDKIFFLTAKTPGRRLALDALEVINHSAPELKLRVLELVARDKACEHLDKACNGDSCPLANGFYDRLPAARAAALESPWLNQASVREAALRHQVCPYYLSQELARWADVVIADYNYYFDLSALLFGLGQLNQWRVAVLVDEAHNMVERARQMYSASLDQSQLKALIQTSPEPVKKALQRLDRQWNALHKVQPAAYQAYSAAPEKLIGSLNQCISTIGDHFNEHPQAVDGTLQGFYLEAIGFARIAELFDEHFIFDITRREAGGKRIL
;
A
#
# COMPACT_ATOMS: atom_id res chain seq x y z
N MET A 1 -10.27 19.96 -11.70
CA MET A 1 -9.83 19.69 -10.31
C MET A 1 -10.84 18.78 -9.69
N PHE A 2 -10.48 17.76 -8.93
CA PHE A 2 -11.44 17.08 -8.06
C PHE A 2 -11.29 17.64 -6.65
N ALA A 3 -12.21 18.46 -6.17
CA ALA A 3 -12.13 19.05 -4.81
C ALA A 3 -13.37 18.66 -4.00
N THR A 4 -13.24 18.42 -2.69
CA THR A 4 -14.42 18.19 -1.82
C THR A 4 -14.89 19.50 -1.19
N ARG A 5 -16.21 19.64 -1.01
CA ARG A 5 -16.93 20.89 -0.62
C ARG A 5 -16.32 21.58 0.60
N ASP A 6 -16.15 22.90 0.50
CA ASP A 6 -15.94 23.81 1.63
C ASP A 6 -17.26 24.51 1.98
N SER A 7 -17.70 24.38 3.22
CA SER A 7 -18.96 24.94 3.72
C SER A 7 -18.72 26.28 4.41
N ARG A 8 -18.74 27.39 3.67
CA ARG A 8 -18.91 28.75 4.21
C ARG A 8 -19.46 29.65 3.11
N LEU A 9 -20.77 29.91 3.17
CA LEU A 9 -21.51 31.11 2.77
C LEU A 9 -22.96 30.70 2.51
N LEU A 10 -23.84 30.97 3.48
CA LEU A 10 -25.27 31.31 3.31
C LEU A 10 -25.87 31.51 4.71
N THR A 11 -25.77 32.73 5.22
CA THR A 11 -26.64 33.24 6.28
C THR A 11 -27.97 33.62 5.64
N GLY A 12 -29.05 32.91 5.98
CA GLY A 12 -30.41 33.26 5.58
C GLY A 12 -31.41 32.23 6.05
N ARG A 13 -32.24 32.60 7.04
CA ARG A 13 -33.34 31.81 7.63
C ARG A 13 -34.21 31.16 6.55
N LEU A 14 -34.55 29.88 6.70
CA LEU A 14 -35.88 29.36 6.40
C LEU A 14 -36.13 28.08 7.22
N SER A 15 -37.27 28.10 7.88
CA SER A 15 -37.83 27.10 8.78
C SER A 15 -38.38 25.88 8.04
N SER A 16 -38.27 24.71 8.71
CA SER A 16 -39.21 23.58 8.68
C SER A 16 -39.60 22.98 7.32
N ILE A 17 -38.97 21.86 6.92
CA ILE A 17 -39.64 20.75 6.20
C ILE A 17 -39.08 19.41 6.71
N HIS A 18 -40.00 18.57 7.18
CA HIS A 18 -39.83 17.18 7.58
C HIS A 18 -39.49 16.25 6.40
N ASN A 19 -38.79 15.16 6.72
CA ASN A 19 -38.77 13.87 6.01
C ASN A 19 -38.28 13.84 4.55
N LEU A 20 -37.01 13.49 4.35
CA LEU A 20 -36.58 12.71 3.18
C LEU A 20 -35.61 11.60 3.62
N ARG A 21 -36.03 10.36 3.37
CA ARG A 21 -35.34 9.10 3.66
C ARG A 21 -34.06 8.99 2.83
N LEU A 22 -32.95 8.64 3.50
CA LEU A 22 -31.75 8.11 2.86
C LEU A 22 -32.02 6.66 2.38
N PRO A 23 -31.53 6.23 1.20
CA PRO A 23 -31.61 4.84 0.78
C PRO A 23 -30.67 3.94 1.61
N SER A 24 -31.15 2.72 1.85
CA SER A 24 -30.62 1.73 2.79
C SER A 24 -29.12 1.42 2.60
N ALA A 25 -28.35 1.71 3.65
CA ALA A 25 -27.06 1.09 3.87
C ALA A 25 -27.25 -0.41 4.18
N VAL A 26 -26.31 -1.20 3.67
CA VAL A 26 -26.14 -2.64 3.88
C VAL A 26 -26.44 -3.00 5.35
N THR A 27 -27.41 -3.90 5.53
CA THR A 27 -27.83 -4.45 6.83
C THR A 27 -26.65 -5.03 7.61
N PRO A 28 -26.42 -4.63 8.87
CA PRO A 28 -25.52 -5.34 9.76
C PRO A 28 -26.14 -6.68 10.15
N THR A 29 -25.33 -7.73 10.11
CA THR A 29 -25.67 -9.06 10.60
C THR A 29 -26.14 -9.01 12.06
N ALA A 30 -27.16 -9.80 12.37
CA ALA A 30 -27.88 -9.84 13.65
C ALA A 30 -26.97 -10.13 14.86
N PRO A 31 -27.35 -9.68 16.08
CA PRO A 31 -26.56 -9.89 17.29
C PRO A 31 -26.61 -11.36 17.73
N VAL A 32 -25.44 -11.98 17.85
CA VAL A 32 -25.27 -13.29 18.47
C VAL A 32 -25.44 -13.12 19.99
N LYS A 33 -26.38 -13.86 20.58
CA LYS A 33 -26.60 -13.92 22.04
C LYS A 33 -25.41 -14.59 22.74
N PRO A 34 -25.07 -14.19 23.98
CA PRO A 34 -23.98 -14.78 24.73
C PRO A 34 -24.50 -15.97 25.54
N ASP A 35 -24.35 -17.18 25.01
CA ASP A 35 -24.33 -18.39 25.85
C ASP A 35 -22.90 -18.91 25.86
N SER A 36 -22.22 -18.60 26.96
CA SER A 36 -20.88 -19.03 27.28
C SER A 36 -20.91 -20.35 28.04
N GLU A 37 -20.48 -21.43 27.37
CA GLU A 37 -19.69 -22.46 28.04
C GLU A 37 -18.23 -22.30 27.57
N PRO A 38 -17.24 -22.46 28.46
CA PRO A 38 -15.84 -22.23 28.11
C PRO A 38 -15.41 -23.27 27.08
N ALA A 39 -15.23 -22.83 25.84
CA ALA A 39 -14.57 -23.62 24.81
C ALA A 39 -13.18 -24.00 25.34
N LEU A 40 -13.00 -25.31 25.57
CA LEU A 40 -11.70 -25.93 25.79
C LEU A 40 -10.74 -25.38 24.72
N ILE A 41 -9.73 -24.65 25.18
CA ILE A 41 -8.65 -24.13 24.36
C ILE A 41 -7.97 -25.35 23.74
N SER A 42 -8.31 -25.66 22.49
CA SER A 42 -7.55 -26.57 21.67
C SER A 42 -6.17 -25.93 21.49
N GLU A 43 -5.16 -26.46 22.18
CA GLU A 43 -3.75 -26.12 22.02
C GLU A 43 -3.23 -26.63 20.66
N SER A 44 -3.81 -26.14 19.57
CA SER A 44 -3.10 -26.16 18.30
C SER A 44 -1.99 -25.11 18.39
N PRO A 45 -0.72 -25.45 18.12
CA PRO A 45 0.35 -24.45 18.13
C PRO A 45 -0.04 -23.32 17.18
N ALA A 46 0.06 -22.07 17.65
CA ALA A 46 -0.25 -20.90 16.83
C ALA A 46 0.55 -21.01 15.52
N ARG A 47 -0.12 -20.96 14.37
CA ARG A 47 0.52 -21.00 13.05
C ARG A 47 0.63 -19.59 12.48
N TYR A 48 1.74 -19.31 11.81
CA TYR A 48 1.91 -18.09 11.05
C TYR A 48 1.33 -18.27 9.65
N VAL A 49 0.35 -17.44 9.29
CA VAL A 49 -0.25 -17.46 7.96
C VAL A 49 0.49 -16.48 7.05
N VAL A 50 0.97 -16.95 5.91
CA VAL A 50 1.67 -16.14 4.91
C VAL A 50 1.05 -16.32 3.52
N ALA A 51 0.87 -15.21 2.81
CA ALA A 51 0.45 -15.25 1.41
C ALA A 51 1.60 -15.74 0.52
N VAL A 52 1.34 -16.55 -0.52
CA VAL A 52 2.36 -17.02 -1.48
C VAL A 52 3.19 -15.85 -2.03
N ARG A 53 2.52 -14.75 -2.43
CA ARG A 53 3.19 -13.54 -2.89
C ARG A 53 4.14 -12.96 -1.84
N ALA A 54 3.71 -12.84 -0.58
CA ALA A 54 4.51 -12.30 0.50
C ALA A 54 5.72 -13.20 0.85
N LEU A 55 5.52 -14.52 0.82
CA LEU A 55 6.59 -15.51 0.99
C LEU A 55 7.66 -15.31 -0.10
N CYS A 56 7.28 -15.34 -1.37
CA CYS A 56 8.21 -15.19 -2.47
C CYS A 56 8.91 -13.81 -2.48
N GLU A 57 8.18 -12.72 -2.19
CA GLU A 57 8.78 -11.38 -2.08
C GLU A 57 9.81 -11.29 -0.95
N PHE A 58 9.65 -12.07 0.12
CA PHE A 58 10.59 -12.12 1.23
C PHE A 58 11.81 -12.99 0.92
N THR A 59 11.61 -14.15 0.26
CA THR A 59 12.63 -15.21 0.19
C THR A 59 13.34 -15.32 -1.16
N ALA A 60 12.70 -14.88 -2.25
CA ALA A 60 13.18 -15.07 -3.62
C ALA A 60 13.58 -13.76 -4.33
N LYS A 61 13.40 -12.61 -3.67
CA LYS A 61 13.77 -11.30 -4.22
C LYS A 61 15.27 -11.07 -4.06
N VAL A 62 15.94 -10.76 -5.17
CA VAL A 62 17.41 -10.63 -5.26
C VAL A 62 17.83 -9.45 -6.12
N GLY A 63 19.09 -9.05 -6.02
CA GLY A 63 19.71 -7.99 -6.81
C GLY A 63 19.31 -6.58 -6.37
N ASP A 64 19.20 -5.70 -7.36
CA ASP A 64 19.10 -4.27 -7.14
C ASP A 64 17.70 -3.82 -6.72
N LEU A 65 17.64 -2.81 -5.86
CA LEU A 65 16.49 -1.94 -5.78
C LEU A 65 16.42 -1.15 -7.09
N ASP A 66 15.35 -1.32 -7.86
CA ASP A 66 15.19 -0.63 -9.13
C ASP A 66 13.82 0.04 -9.21
N LEU A 67 13.85 1.37 -9.21
CA LEU A 67 12.68 2.24 -9.38
C LEU A 67 12.79 3.07 -10.65
N ARG A 68 13.56 2.58 -11.64
CA ARG A 68 13.45 3.12 -12.99
C ARG A 68 12.00 3.10 -13.41
N PHE A 69 11.58 4.22 -13.97
CA PHE A 69 10.25 4.35 -14.51
C PHE A 69 10.06 3.29 -15.61
N THR A 70 9.19 2.32 -15.33
CA THR A 70 8.77 1.30 -16.27
C THR A 70 7.27 1.44 -16.44
N PRO A 71 6.78 1.85 -17.63
CA PRO A 71 5.37 1.87 -17.92
C PRO A 71 4.76 0.51 -17.59
N SER A 72 3.81 0.49 -16.66
CA SER A 72 3.11 -0.71 -16.23
C SER A 72 1.61 -0.55 -16.50
N PRO A 73 0.89 -1.66 -16.71
CA PRO A 73 -0.57 -1.65 -16.77
C PRO A 73 -1.18 -0.94 -15.56
N THR A 74 -2.26 -0.19 -15.77
CA THR A 74 -3.10 0.23 -14.65
C THR A 74 -3.73 -0.98 -13.96
N ALA A 75 -4.26 -0.80 -12.74
CA ALA A 75 -4.96 -1.90 -12.06
C ALA A 75 -6.14 -2.44 -12.88
N GLN A 76 -6.88 -1.55 -13.55
CA GLN A 76 -8.00 -1.93 -14.40
C GLN A 76 -7.54 -2.71 -15.64
N GLU A 77 -6.46 -2.25 -16.29
CA GLU A 77 -5.86 -2.94 -17.44
C GLU A 77 -5.31 -4.31 -17.04
N GLY A 78 -4.69 -4.42 -15.86
CA GLY A 78 -4.22 -5.68 -15.30
C GLY A 78 -5.37 -6.66 -15.10
N ILE A 79 -6.43 -6.24 -14.41
CA ILE A 79 -7.62 -7.08 -14.19
C ILE A 79 -8.28 -7.47 -15.52
N ALA A 80 -8.39 -6.53 -16.47
CA ALA A 80 -8.94 -6.81 -17.79
C ALA A 80 -8.06 -7.82 -18.55
N GLY A 81 -6.74 -7.67 -18.49
CA GLY A 81 -5.79 -8.62 -19.08
C GLY A 81 -5.93 -10.04 -18.51
N HIS A 82 -6.02 -10.19 -17.18
CA HIS A 82 -6.25 -11.50 -16.55
C HIS A 82 -7.59 -12.11 -17.01
N ARG A 83 -8.67 -11.30 -17.10
CA ARG A 83 -9.96 -11.76 -17.62
C ARG A 83 -9.88 -12.19 -19.09
N THR A 84 -9.17 -11.43 -19.92
CA THR A 84 -8.97 -11.76 -21.33
C THR A 84 -8.24 -13.09 -21.48
N VAL A 85 -7.13 -13.30 -20.76
CA VAL A 85 -6.40 -14.57 -20.77
C VAL A 85 -7.29 -15.73 -20.36
N ALA A 86 -8.02 -15.60 -19.24
CA ALA A 86 -8.93 -16.65 -18.77
C ALA A 86 -10.04 -16.96 -19.77
N SER A 87 -10.60 -15.94 -20.44
CA SER A 87 -11.66 -16.13 -21.46
C SER A 87 -11.19 -16.87 -22.71
N ARG A 88 -9.88 -16.89 -22.97
CA ARG A 88 -9.26 -17.61 -24.10
C ARG A 88 -9.00 -19.09 -23.78
N ARG A 89 -9.24 -19.53 -22.54
CA ARG A 89 -9.06 -20.93 -22.12
C ARG A 89 -10.34 -21.75 -22.34
N GLY A 90 -10.19 -23.08 -22.36
CA GLY A 90 -11.31 -24.01 -22.60
C GLY A 90 -12.20 -24.24 -21.36
N ALA A 91 -13.26 -25.03 -21.53
CA ALA A 91 -14.24 -25.30 -20.47
C ALA A 91 -13.66 -25.99 -19.22
N ASP A 92 -12.56 -26.73 -19.37
CA ASP A 92 -11.88 -27.45 -18.29
C ASP A 92 -10.92 -26.57 -17.46
N TYR A 93 -10.79 -25.28 -17.81
CA TYR A 93 -9.94 -24.33 -17.11
C TYR A 93 -10.62 -23.78 -15.85
N GLN A 94 -9.98 -23.98 -14.71
CA GLN A 94 -10.41 -23.42 -13.44
C GLN A 94 -9.67 -22.12 -13.16
N ALA A 95 -10.32 -20.99 -13.37
CA ALA A 95 -9.79 -19.67 -13.02
C ALA A 95 -9.80 -19.45 -11.49
N GLU A 96 -8.85 -18.66 -11.00
CA GLU A 96 -8.80 -18.18 -9.61
C GLU A 96 -8.77 -19.29 -8.54
N LEU A 97 -7.89 -20.28 -8.72
CA LEU A 97 -7.78 -21.45 -7.85
C LEU A 97 -7.13 -21.11 -6.50
N SER A 98 -7.91 -21.19 -5.42
CA SER A 98 -7.40 -21.05 -4.05
C SER A 98 -6.60 -22.28 -3.62
N LEU A 99 -5.37 -22.07 -3.16
CA LEU A 99 -4.43 -23.10 -2.74
C LEU A 99 -3.87 -22.78 -1.35
N SER A 100 -3.65 -23.82 -0.55
CA SER A 100 -3.05 -23.71 0.78
C SER A 100 -2.29 -24.99 1.13
N GLY A 101 -1.22 -24.84 1.91
CA GLY A 101 -0.46 -25.96 2.46
C GLY A 101 0.31 -25.55 3.69
N ASP A 102 0.62 -26.53 4.52
CA ASP A 102 1.32 -26.33 5.79
C ASP A 102 2.78 -26.79 5.69
N TYR A 103 3.67 -26.05 6.35
CA TYR A 103 5.05 -26.45 6.59
C TYR A 103 5.44 -26.05 8.00
N ARG A 104 5.50 -27.05 8.89
CA ARG A 104 5.73 -26.83 10.34
C ARG A 104 4.72 -25.82 10.91
N GLU A 105 5.18 -24.70 11.46
CA GLU A 105 4.35 -23.62 12.01
C GLU A 105 3.83 -22.63 10.96
N LEU A 106 4.15 -22.82 9.67
CA LEU A 106 3.65 -21.96 8.60
C LEU A 106 2.42 -22.57 7.92
N THR A 107 1.44 -21.72 7.66
CA THR A 107 0.39 -21.99 6.68
C THR A 107 0.57 -21.04 5.51
N VAL A 108 0.94 -21.58 4.36
CA VAL A 108 1.13 -20.82 3.12
C VAL A 108 -0.17 -20.90 2.32
N ARG A 109 -0.72 -19.76 1.90
CA ARG A 109 -1.95 -19.72 1.10
C ARG A 109 -1.92 -18.66 0.01
N GLY A 110 -2.70 -18.86 -1.03
CA GLY A 110 -2.87 -17.87 -2.08
C GLY A 110 -3.87 -18.32 -3.13
N ARG A 111 -3.90 -17.59 -4.23
CA ARG A 111 -4.80 -17.85 -5.35
C ARG A 111 -3.99 -17.82 -6.63
N ALA A 112 -3.85 -18.97 -7.27
CA ALA A 112 -3.25 -19.08 -8.59
C ALA A 112 -4.24 -18.57 -9.65
N ASP A 113 -3.74 -18.06 -10.77
CA ASP A 113 -4.59 -17.47 -11.80
C ASP A 113 -5.46 -18.51 -12.52
N GLY A 114 -4.94 -19.73 -12.76
CA GLY A 114 -5.80 -20.86 -13.09
C GLY A 114 -5.10 -22.18 -13.38
N TYR A 115 -5.89 -23.25 -13.51
CA TYR A 115 -5.43 -24.62 -13.75
C TYR A 115 -6.25 -25.31 -14.83
N ASP A 116 -5.57 -25.90 -15.82
CA ASP A 116 -6.15 -26.76 -16.86
C ASP A 116 -5.88 -28.22 -16.49
N ALA A 117 -6.92 -28.94 -16.07
CA ALA A 117 -6.81 -30.34 -15.67
C ALA A 117 -6.51 -31.27 -16.86
N GLY A 118 -7.02 -30.97 -18.05
CA GLY A 118 -6.80 -31.77 -19.25
C GLY A 118 -5.34 -31.72 -19.73
N ARG A 119 -4.67 -30.58 -19.53
CA ARG A 119 -3.24 -30.40 -19.84
C ARG A 119 -2.32 -30.61 -18.65
N ASN A 120 -2.88 -30.83 -17.46
CA ASN A 120 -2.17 -30.79 -16.18
C ASN A 120 -1.23 -29.57 -16.08
N GLN A 121 -1.79 -28.39 -16.38
CA GLN A 121 -1.05 -27.13 -16.50
C GLN A 121 -1.57 -26.09 -15.52
N LEU A 122 -0.70 -25.59 -14.64
CA LEU A 122 -0.99 -24.48 -13.74
C LEU A 122 -0.43 -23.18 -14.32
N GLU A 123 -1.25 -22.14 -14.40
CA GLU A 123 -0.92 -20.84 -14.98
C GLU A 123 -0.82 -19.74 -13.92
N GLU A 124 0.21 -18.90 -14.08
CA GLU A 124 0.33 -17.60 -13.40
C GLU A 124 0.48 -16.51 -14.49
N VAL A 125 -0.41 -15.54 -14.46
CA VAL A 125 -0.55 -14.49 -15.47
C VAL A 125 0.17 -13.22 -15.00
N LYS A 126 0.91 -12.60 -15.91
CA LYS A 126 1.62 -11.33 -15.70
C LYS A 126 1.33 -10.37 -16.84
N THR A 127 0.58 -9.32 -16.55
CA THR A 127 0.31 -8.25 -17.52
C THR A 127 1.47 -7.26 -17.58
N TYR A 128 1.86 -6.85 -18.79
CA TYR A 128 2.96 -5.90 -18.99
C TYR A 128 2.70 -4.99 -20.20
N ARG A 129 3.50 -3.91 -20.31
CA ARG A 129 3.60 -3.03 -21.48
C ARG A 129 5.04 -3.05 -21.99
N GLY A 130 5.23 -2.79 -23.29
CA GLY A 130 6.55 -2.75 -23.92
C GLY A 130 7.10 -4.14 -24.28
N GLU A 131 8.42 -4.27 -24.30
CA GLU A 131 9.11 -5.50 -24.67
C GLU A 131 9.34 -6.41 -23.47
N LEU A 132 9.01 -7.71 -23.61
CA LEU A 132 9.14 -8.67 -22.51
C LEU A 132 10.61 -8.86 -22.10
N ASP A 133 11.53 -8.81 -23.07
CA ASP A 133 12.96 -9.01 -22.80
C ASP A 133 13.59 -7.87 -22.00
N ALA A 134 12.98 -6.70 -21.99
CA ALA A 134 13.38 -5.59 -21.13
C ALA A 134 13.01 -5.82 -19.65
N MET A 135 12.17 -6.81 -19.35
CA MET A 135 11.83 -7.16 -17.97
C MET A 135 13.07 -7.66 -17.22
N PRO A 136 13.42 -7.06 -16.07
CA PRO A 136 14.56 -7.48 -15.27
C PRO A 136 14.51 -8.97 -14.91
N ALA A 137 15.67 -9.64 -14.94
CA ALA A 137 15.76 -11.07 -14.66
C ALA A 137 15.29 -11.44 -13.25
N ASN A 138 15.55 -10.58 -12.25
CA ASN A 138 15.07 -10.76 -10.89
C ASN A 138 13.53 -10.71 -10.77
N HIS A 139 12.84 -9.93 -11.61
CA HIS A 139 11.37 -9.94 -11.67
C HIS A 139 10.85 -11.26 -12.24
N ARG A 140 11.44 -11.73 -13.35
CA ARG A 140 11.09 -13.03 -13.95
C ARG A 140 11.35 -14.18 -12.98
N GLN A 141 12.43 -14.12 -12.22
CA GLN A 141 12.73 -15.10 -11.16
C GLN A 141 11.66 -15.11 -10.06
N LEU A 142 11.16 -13.93 -9.65
CA LEU A 142 10.09 -13.83 -8.67
C LEU A 142 8.77 -14.42 -9.18
N HIS A 143 8.43 -14.22 -10.46
CA HIS A 143 7.27 -14.86 -11.09
C HIS A 143 7.39 -16.39 -11.08
N TRP A 144 8.57 -16.90 -11.42
CA TRP A 144 8.86 -18.34 -11.33
C TRP A 144 8.76 -18.88 -9.91
N ALA A 145 9.23 -18.12 -8.92
CA ALA A 145 9.11 -18.53 -7.52
C ALA A 145 7.64 -18.66 -7.10
N GLN A 146 6.78 -17.72 -7.51
CA GLN A 146 5.34 -17.76 -7.21
C GLN A 146 4.66 -18.99 -7.83
N VAL A 147 4.82 -19.20 -9.15
CA VAL A 147 4.18 -20.35 -9.82
C VAL A 147 4.71 -21.70 -9.34
N LYS A 148 5.99 -21.78 -8.94
CA LYS A 148 6.56 -23.01 -8.32
C LYS A 148 5.95 -23.33 -6.97
N VAL A 149 5.75 -22.32 -6.12
CA VAL A 149 5.06 -22.50 -4.83
C VAL A 149 3.63 -22.97 -5.06
N TYR A 150 2.87 -22.33 -5.96
CA TYR A 150 1.52 -22.80 -6.29
C TYR A 150 1.53 -24.21 -6.90
N GLY A 151 2.52 -24.52 -7.74
CA GLY A 151 2.72 -25.84 -8.33
C GLY A 151 2.83 -26.93 -7.27
N TRP A 152 3.65 -26.73 -6.24
CA TRP A 152 3.73 -27.66 -5.11
C TRP A 152 2.38 -27.81 -4.40
N LEU A 153 1.74 -26.69 -4.04
CA LEU A 153 0.46 -26.71 -3.31
C LEU A 153 -0.62 -27.45 -4.11
N LEU A 154 -0.61 -27.32 -5.44
CA LEU A 154 -1.49 -28.08 -6.33
C LEU A 154 -1.14 -29.57 -6.33
N CYS A 155 0.13 -29.93 -6.51
CA CYS A 155 0.56 -31.33 -6.50
C CYS A 155 0.19 -32.02 -5.18
N GLN A 156 0.37 -31.34 -4.04
CA GLN A 156 -0.04 -31.84 -2.73
C GLN A 156 -1.57 -32.02 -2.67
N ARG A 157 -2.34 -31.03 -3.12
CA ARG A 157 -3.82 -31.08 -3.06
C ARG A 157 -4.40 -32.18 -3.93
N LEU A 158 -3.88 -32.36 -5.13
CA LEU A 158 -4.39 -33.30 -6.14
C LEU A 158 -3.61 -34.63 -6.18
N GLN A 159 -2.59 -34.79 -5.34
CA GLN A 159 -1.70 -35.97 -5.31
C GLN A 159 -1.06 -36.26 -6.68
N LEU A 160 -0.59 -35.19 -7.36
CA LEU A 160 0.06 -35.30 -8.67
C LEU A 160 1.54 -35.61 -8.50
N GLU A 161 2.08 -36.50 -9.33
CA GLU A 161 3.53 -36.78 -9.39
C GLU A 161 4.31 -35.69 -10.14
N GLN A 162 3.65 -35.00 -11.07
CA GLN A 162 4.22 -33.93 -11.89
C GLN A 162 3.13 -32.92 -12.31
N VAL A 163 3.55 -31.71 -12.66
CA VAL A 163 2.68 -30.65 -13.21
C VAL A 163 3.47 -29.79 -14.19
N THR A 164 2.82 -29.30 -15.24
CA THR A 164 3.39 -28.26 -16.10
C THR A 164 3.08 -26.89 -15.50
N LEU A 165 4.11 -26.10 -15.24
CA LEU A 165 3.96 -24.73 -14.77
C LEU A 165 4.10 -23.79 -15.96
N ALA A 166 3.22 -22.79 -16.04
CA ALA A 166 3.16 -21.85 -17.12
C ALA A 166 3.13 -20.40 -16.59
N LEU A 167 4.12 -19.61 -17.02
CA LEU A 167 4.05 -18.15 -16.93
C LEU A 167 3.42 -17.61 -18.22
N VAL A 168 2.30 -16.91 -18.07
CA VAL A 168 1.60 -16.27 -19.18
C VAL A 168 1.85 -14.77 -19.11
N TYR A 169 2.73 -14.28 -19.99
CA TYR A 169 2.97 -12.85 -20.12
C TYR A 169 1.99 -12.27 -21.14
N PHE A 170 1.10 -11.40 -20.69
CA PHE A 170 0.09 -10.77 -21.53
C PHE A 170 0.46 -9.30 -21.78
N ASN A 171 0.74 -8.96 -23.04
CA ASN A 171 0.95 -7.58 -23.43
C ASN A 171 -0.40 -6.89 -23.58
N ILE A 172 -0.70 -5.90 -22.74
CA ILE A 172 -2.03 -5.26 -22.72
C ILE A 172 -2.30 -4.35 -23.94
N VAL A 173 -1.28 -4.05 -24.75
CA VAL A 173 -1.39 -3.22 -25.95
C VAL A 173 -1.61 -4.09 -27.19
N SER A 174 -0.75 -5.08 -27.41
CA SER A 174 -0.86 -5.98 -28.57
C SER A 174 -1.84 -7.13 -28.35
N GLU A 175 -2.29 -7.32 -27.10
CA GLU A 175 -3.05 -8.48 -26.61
C GLU A 175 -2.40 -9.84 -26.91
N GLN A 176 -1.09 -9.84 -27.17
CA GLN A 176 -0.31 -11.04 -27.42
C GLN A 176 0.05 -11.72 -26.09
N GLU A 177 -0.04 -13.05 -26.12
CA GLU A 177 0.39 -13.92 -25.04
C GLU A 177 1.74 -14.55 -25.37
N THR A 178 2.71 -14.35 -24.48
CA THR A 178 3.95 -15.11 -24.48
C THR A 178 3.87 -16.15 -23.37
N LEU A 179 3.80 -17.43 -23.77
CA LEU A 179 3.71 -18.57 -22.87
C LEU A 179 5.09 -19.17 -22.65
N ILE A 180 5.56 -19.18 -21.41
CA ILE A 180 6.78 -19.91 -21.01
C ILE A 180 6.34 -21.05 -20.10
N ARG A 181 6.62 -22.29 -20.49
CA ARG A 181 6.19 -23.49 -19.77
C ARG A 181 7.34 -24.44 -19.50
N GLU A 182 7.30 -25.06 -18.34
CA GLU A 182 8.27 -26.07 -17.93
C GLU A 182 7.57 -27.11 -17.05
N SER A 183 7.90 -28.38 -17.25
CA SER A 183 7.34 -29.48 -16.46
C SER A 183 8.22 -29.76 -15.25
N PHE A 184 7.60 -29.89 -14.08
CA PHE A 184 8.29 -30.17 -12.83
C PHE A 184 7.69 -31.39 -12.14
N SER A 185 8.56 -32.19 -11.52
CA SER A 185 8.11 -33.23 -10.57
C SER A 185 7.61 -32.58 -9.28
N ALA A 186 6.66 -33.24 -8.62
CA ALA A 186 6.19 -32.83 -7.30
C ALA A 186 7.33 -32.78 -6.28
N THR A 187 8.29 -33.71 -6.34
CA THR A 187 9.47 -33.74 -5.47
C THR A 187 10.33 -32.48 -5.62
N THR A 188 10.59 -32.04 -6.86
CA THR A 188 11.36 -30.81 -7.12
C THR A 188 10.63 -29.57 -6.59
N LEU A 189 9.31 -29.51 -6.79
CA LEU A 189 8.49 -28.39 -6.30
C LEU A 189 8.40 -28.38 -4.77
N GLN A 190 8.31 -29.55 -4.15
CA GLN A 190 8.34 -29.70 -2.69
C GLN A 190 9.65 -29.16 -2.11
N GLN A 191 10.80 -29.61 -2.64
CA GLN A 191 12.11 -29.14 -2.19
C GLN A 191 12.24 -27.62 -2.29
N PHE A 192 11.78 -27.04 -3.41
CA PHE A 192 11.76 -25.59 -3.58
C PHE A 192 10.86 -24.90 -2.55
N PHE A 193 9.64 -25.40 -2.35
CA PHE A 193 8.70 -24.87 -1.36
C PHE A 193 9.25 -24.91 0.07
N GLU A 194 9.82 -26.06 0.47
CA GLU A 194 10.41 -26.25 1.80
C GLU A 194 11.62 -25.33 2.01
N GLN A 195 12.42 -25.07 0.97
CA GLN A 195 13.52 -24.10 1.03
C GLN A 195 13.00 -22.68 1.29
N GLN A 196 12.00 -22.22 0.53
CA GLN A 196 11.40 -20.89 0.75
C GLN A 196 10.80 -20.79 2.16
N CYS A 197 10.04 -21.81 2.56
CA CYS A 197 9.45 -21.86 3.90
C CYS A 197 10.50 -21.85 5.00
N THR A 198 11.63 -22.55 4.83
CA THR A 198 12.71 -22.58 5.83
C THR A 198 13.37 -21.21 6.02
N ILE A 199 13.61 -20.47 4.94
CA ILE A 199 14.15 -19.10 5.01
C ILE A 199 13.20 -18.18 5.77
N PHE A 200 11.90 -18.28 5.49
CA PHE A 200 10.87 -17.47 6.12
C PHE A 200 10.58 -17.88 7.57
N LEU A 201 10.69 -19.17 7.89
CA LEU A 201 10.31 -19.72 9.18
C LEU A 201 11.11 -19.12 10.33
N GLY A 202 12.41 -18.90 10.15
CA GLY A 202 13.24 -18.28 11.19
C GLY A 202 12.73 -16.89 11.58
N TRP A 203 12.27 -16.12 10.59
CA TRP A 203 11.61 -14.83 10.84
C TRP A 203 10.25 -14.99 11.52
N ALA A 204 9.40 -15.89 11.00
CA ALA A 204 8.05 -16.08 11.52
C ALA A 204 8.07 -16.52 12.99
N GLN A 205 8.95 -17.45 13.36
CA GLN A 205 9.12 -17.91 14.74
C GLN A 205 9.57 -16.77 15.66
N GLN A 206 10.53 -15.95 15.24
CA GLN A 206 10.93 -14.75 16.00
C GLN A 206 9.77 -13.77 16.18
N GLN A 207 8.97 -13.56 15.14
CA GLN A 207 7.84 -12.64 15.19
C GLN A 207 6.71 -13.17 16.08
N MET A 208 6.39 -14.46 16.02
CA MET A 208 5.41 -15.10 16.88
C MET A 208 5.82 -15.06 18.35
N ALA A 209 7.08 -15.44 18.65
CA ALA A 209 7.62 -15.40 20.01
C ALA A 209 7.62 -13.98 20.58
N HIS A 210 8.03 -13.00 19.77
CA HIS A 210 7.98 -11.57 20.14
C HIS A 210 6.55 -11.13 20.43
N THR A 211 5.61 -11.42 19.53
CA THR A 211 4.21 -11.01 19.67
C THR A 211 3.56 -11.62 20.91
N GLN A 212 3.79 -12.91 21.16
CA GLN A 212 3.28 -13.59 22.35
C GLN A 212 3.86 -12.99 23.64
N ALA A 213 5.17 -12.73 23.68
CA ALA A 213 5.82 -12.09 24.83
C ALA A 213 5.30 -10.66 25.05
N LEU A 214 5.22 -9.87 23.98
CA LEU A 214 4.72 -8.51 24.01
C LEU A 214 3.27 -8.45 24.52
N HIS A 215 2.38 -9.28 23.96
CA HIS A 215 0.96 -9.31 24.35
C HIS A 215 0.77 -9.68 25.82
N LYS A 216 1.56 -10.62 26.34
CA LYS A 216 1.57 -10.96 27.77
C LYS A 216 1.93 -9.75 28.62
N MET A 217 2.97 -9.02 28.25
CA MET A 217 3.40 -7.81 28.98
C MET A 217 2.37 -6.70 28.90
N LEU A 218 1.80 -6.45 27.72
CA LEU A 218 0.78 -5.43 27.47
C LEU A 218 -0.48 -5.62 28.32
N GLY A 219 -0.91 -6.87 28.54
CA GLY A 219 -2.06 -7.16 29.40
C GLY A 219 -1.87 -6.69 30.85
N SER A 220 -0.63 -6.67 31.33
CA SER A 220 -0.27 -6.23 32.69
C SER A 220 0.25 -4.80 32.76
N LEU A 221 0.32 -4.08 31.63
CA LEU A 221 0.92 -2.75 31.53
C LEU A 221 0.25 -1.76 32.50
N LYS A 222 1.07 -1.11 33.33
CA LYS A 222 0.64 -0.06 34.26
C LYS A 222 0.82 1.32 33.65
N PHE A 223 0.03 2.28 34.12
CA PHE A 223 0.20 3.66 33.69
C PHE A 223 1.60 4.15 34.11
N PRO A 224 2.38 4.80 33.23
CA PRO A 224 3.79 5.10 33.49
C PRO A 224 4.05 6.16 34.56
N HIS A 225 3.03 6.90 34.99
CA HIS A 225 3.15 7.91 36.05
C HIS A 225 2.41 7.47 37.32
N ALA A 226 2.74 8.10 38.46
CA ALA A 226 2.11 7.80 39.75
C ALA A 226 0.59 8.00 39.75
N SER A 227 0.08 8.97 39.00
CA SER A 227 -1.36 9.23 38.87
C SER A 227 -1.69 9.89 37.53
N PHE A 228 -2.96 9.75 37.10
CA PHE A 228 -3.49 10.46 35.94
C PHE A 228 -3.70 11.94 36.27
N ARG A 229 -3.43 12.81 35.30
CA ARG A 229 -3.84 14.22 35.38
C ARG A 229 -5.37 14.33 35.27
N THR A 230 -5.93 15.45 35.73
CA THR A 230 -7.36 15.76 35.60
C THR A 230 -7.82 15.60 34.15
N GLY A 231 -8.88 14.82 33.93
CA GLY A 231 -9.44 14.52 32.60
C GLY A 231 -8.68 13.46 31.78
N GLN A 232 -7.39 13.20 32.07
CA GLN A 232 -6.58 12.23 31.33
C GLN A 232 -7.08 10.80 31.52
N ARG A 233 -7.58 10.46 32.71
CA ARG A 233 -8.14 9.13 32.98
C ARG A 233 -9.38 8.84 32.13
N VAL A 234 -10.27 9.82 31.99
CA VAL A 234 -11.50 9.69 31.19
C VAL A 234 -11.15 9.45 29.71
N LEU A 235 -10.17 10.21 29.20
CA LEU A 235 -9.62 9.97 27.86
C LEU A 235 -9.07 8.55 27.74
N ALA A 236 -8.25 8.11 28.70
CA ALA A 236 -7.62 6.81 28.64
C ALA A 236 -8.62 5.64 28.69
N GLU A 237 -9.62 5.72 29.57
CA GLU A 237 -10.69 4.72 29.66
C GLU A 237 -11.53 4.67 28.38
N SER A 238 -11.80 5.83 27.76
CA SER A 238 -12.54 5.90 26.50
C SER A 238 -11.77 5.24 25.36
N VAL A 239 -10.46 5.50 25.26
CA VAL A 239 -9.58 4.87 24.25
C VAL A 239 -9.51 3.37 24.47
N TYR A 240 -9.28 2.92 25.72
CA TYR A 240 -9.23 1.49 26.04
C TYR A 240 -10.51 0.79 25.61
N LYS A 241 -11.67 1.32 26.02
CA LYS A 241 -12.98 0.75 25.66
C LYS A 241 -13.17 0.69 24.15
N ALA A 242 -12.90 1.78 23.43
CA ALA A 242 -13.08 1.84 21.98
C ALA A 242 -12.23 0.80 21.25
N VAL A 243 -10.96 0.65 21.65
CA VAL A 243 -10.08 -0.39 21.08
C VAL A 243 -10.60 -1.77 21.46
N SER A 244 -10.90 -2.03 22.74
CA SER A 244 -11.40 -3.31 23.20
C SER A 244 -12.73 -3.75 22.57
N THR A 245 -13.55 -2.82 22.08
CA THR A 245 -14.81 -3.13 21.36
C THR A 245 -14.69 -3.02 19.85
N GLY A 246 -13.52 -2.65 19.31
CA GLY A 246 -13.32 -2.45 17.88
C GLY A 246 -14.11 -1.26 17.30
N CYS A 247 -14.44 -0.26 18.11
CA CYS A 247 -15.21 0.91 17.70
C CYS A 247 -14.32 2.13 17.42
N CYS A 248 -14.81 3.05 16.59
CA CYS A 248 -14.15 4.33 16.36
C CYS A 248 -14.41 5.31 17.52
N LEU A 249 -13.39 6.06 17.93
CA LEU A 249 -13.48 7.11 18.93
C LEU A 249 -13.02 8.44 18.32
N MET A 250 -13.89 9.45 18.39
CA MET A 250 -13.51 10.85 18.20
C MET A 250 -13.44 11.50 19.58
N ALA A 251 -12.25 11.94 19.98
CA ALA A 251 -12.03 12.54 21.29
C ALA A 251 -11.47 13.96 21.16
N GLN A 252 -12.07 14.90 21.90
CA GLN A 252 -11.53 16.23 22.09
C GLN A 252 -10.98 16.35 23.51
N ALA A 253 -9.72 16.75 23.61
CA ALA A 253 -9.05 16.94 24.89
C ALA A 253 -8.24 18.25 24.84
N PRO A 254 -8.25 19.05 25.94
CA PRO A 254 -7.44 20.27 26.00
C PRO A 254 -5.94 19.95 25.94
N THR A 255 -5.14 20.93 25.52
CA THR A 255 -3.69 20.80 25.51
C THR A 255 -3.14 20.68 26.94
N GLY A 256 -1.96 20.09 27.10
CA GLY A 256 -1.29 19.98 28.40
C GLY A 256 -1.77 18.86 29.33
N ILE A 257 -2.91 18.20 29.05
CA ILE A 257 -3.39 17.08 29.90
C ILE A 257 -2.60 15.77 29.74
N GLY A 258 -1.62 15.73 28.83
CA GLY A 258 -0.88 14.52 28.48
C GLY A 258 -1.66 13.58 27.54
N LYS A 259 -2.27 14.13 26.48
CA LYS A 259 -3.06 13.39 25.48
C LYS A 259 -2.30 12.21 24.88
N THR A 260 -1.03 12.41 24.52
CA THR A 260 -0.22 11.41 23.81
C THR A 260 0.00 10.15 24.64
N VAL A 261 0.50 10.29 25.88
CA VAL A 261 0.60 9.16 26.82
C VAL A 261 -0.79 8.62 27.17
N GLY A 262 -1.76 9.51 27.39
CA GLY A 262 -3.15 9.17 27.73
C GLY A 262 -3.94 8.45 26.62
N THR A 263 -3.39 8.33 25.41
CA THR A 263 -3.98 7.60 24.27
C THR A 263 -3.12 6.40 23.89
N LEU A 264 -1.79 6.53 23.86
CA LEU A 264 -0.89 5.41 23.57
C LEU A 264 -0.91 4.32 24.64
N PHE A 265 -0.85 4.68 25.93
CA PHE A 265 -0.92 3.71 27.03
C PHE A 265 -2.16 2.80 26.96
N PRO A 266 -3.41 3.33 26.94
CA PRO A 266 -4.58 2.48 26.92
C PRO A 266 -4.73 1.69 25.61
N LEU A 267 -4.26 2.25 24.48
CA LEU A 267 -4.28 1.56 23.19
C LEU A 267 -3.34 0.35 23.20
N LEU A 268 -2.10 0.53 23.67
CA LEU A 268 -1.14 -0.56 23.90
C LEU A 268 -1.72 -1.62 24.84
N LYS A 269 -2.32 -1.20 25.96
CA LYS A 269 -2.93 -2.11 26.94
C LYS A 269 -4.10 -2.92 26.36
N ALA A 270 -4.87 -2.34 25.44
CA ALA A 270 -6.01 -3.01 24.79
C ALA A 270 -5.62 -3.93 23.62
N ALA A 271 -4.42 -3.76 23.06
CA ALA A 271 -3.97 -4.48 21.87
C ALA A 271 -4.07 -6.02 21.95
N PRO A 272 -3.73 -6.69 23.07
CA PRO A 272 -3.86 -8.14 23.16
C PRO A 272 -5.29 -8.65 23.02
N GLY A 273 -6.27 -7.92 23.61
CA GLY A 273 -7.68 -8.32 23.59
C GLY A 273 -8.30 -8.33 22.20
N GLN A 274 -7.77 -7.52 21.29
CA GLN A 274 -8.17 -7.50 19.88
C GLN A 274 -7.17 -8.20 18.95
N GLN A 275 -6.11 -8.81 19.49
CA GLN A 275 -5.03 -9.41 18.72
C GLN A 275 -4.49 -8.44 17.64
N LEU A 276 -4.20 -7.20 18.05
CA LEU A 276 -3.63 -6.22 17.11
C LEU A 276 -2.20 -6.61 16.73
N ASP A 277 -1.93 -6.58 15.44
CA ASP A 277 -0.61 -6.80 14.85
C ASP A 277 0.24 -5.53 14.88
N LYS A 278 -0.40 -4.38 14.64
CA LYS A 278 0.27 -3.07 14.52
C LYS A 278 -0.55 -1.93 15.09
N ILE A 279 0.15 -0.91 15.57
CA ILE A 279 -0.41 0.37 15.98
C ILE A 279 0.21 1.46 15.12
N PHE A 280 -0.61 2.23 14.43
CA PHE A 280 -0.15 3.36 13.62
C PHE A 280 -0.50 4.67 14.33
N PHE A 281 0.52 5.38 14.79
CA PHE A 281 0.40 6.75 15.29
C PHE A 281 0.65 7.71 14.14
N LEU A 282 -0.39 8.39 13.69
CA LEU A 282 -0.36 9.25 12.53
C LEU A 282 -0.46 10.72 12.94
N THR A 283 0.47 11.56 12.48
CA THR A 283 0.46 13.00 12.78
C THR A 283 0.89 13.84 11.57
N ALA A 284 0.23 14.99 11.36
CA ALA A 284 0.52 15.87 10.23
C ALA A 284 1.83 16.66 10.36
N LYS A 285 2.37 16.80 11.57
CA LYS A 285 3.47 17.74 11.86
C LYS A 285 4.62 17.05 12.58
N THR A 286 5.85 17.45 12.26
CA THR A 286 7.09 16.92 12.88
C THR A 286 7.05 16.95 14.41
N PRO A 287 6.58 18.02 15.10
CA PRO A 287 6.51 18.01 16.56
C PRO A 287 5.63 16.90 17.15
N GLY A 288 4.54 16.52 16.47
CA GLY A 288 3.69 15.42 16.91
C GLY A 288 4.42 14.06 16.91
N ARG A 289 5.37 13.87 16.00
CA ARG A 289 6.19 12.65 15.93
C ARG A 289 7.10 12.56 17.16
N ARG A 290 7.75 13.66 17.51
CA ARG A 290 8.60 13.73 18.71
C ARG A 290 7.80 13.47 19.98
N LEU A 291 6.61 14.07 20.11
CA LEU A 291 5.71 13.81 21.24
C LEU A 291 5.32 12.34 21.36
N ALA A 292 5.07 11.65 20.24
CA ALA A 292 4.76 10.23 20.24
C ALA A 292 5.97 9.37 20.66
N LEU A 293 7.16 9.67 20.12
CA LEU A 293 8.41 9.01 20.52
C LEU A 293 8.67 9.19 22.01
N ASP A 294 8.61 10.42 22.52
CA ASP A 294 8.83 10.73 23.94
C ASP A 294 7.80 10.01 24.83
N ALA A 295 6.54 9.93 24.41
CA ALA A 295 5.49 9.24 25.16
C ALA A 295 5.72 7.71 25.20
N LEU A 296 6.12 7.10 24.09
CA LEU A 296 6.48 5.68 24.06
C LEU A 296 7.73 5.42 24.88
N GLU A 297 8.70 6.34 24.86
CA GLU A 297 9.92 6.24 25.65
C GLU A 297 9.59 6.25 27.15
N VAL A 298 8.70 7.13 27.60
CA VAL A 298 8.18 7.14 28.98
C VAL A 298 7.50 5.81 29.35
N ILE A 299 6.69 5.24 28.45
CA ILE A 299 6.05 3.93 28.67
C ILE A 299 7.10 2.83 28.78
N ASN A 300 8.08 2.81 27.87
CA ASN A 300 9.15 1.81 27.85
C ASN A 300 10.03 1.88 29.11
N HIS A 301 10.37 3.07 29.58
CA HIS A 301 11.11 3.25 30.84
C HIS A 301 10.35 2.71 32.06
N SER A 302 9.01 2.85 32.06
CA SER A 302 8.17 2.32 33.15
C SER A 302 7.99 0.79 33.10
N ALA A 303 8.26 0.17 31.94
CA ALA A 303 8.15 -1.26 31.72
C ALA A 303 9.29 -1.76 30.80
N PRO A 304 10.54 -1.85 31.28
CA PRO A 304 11.70 -2.17 30.43
C PRO A 304 11.62 -3.55 29.76
N GLU A 305 10.87 -4.49 30.35
CA GLU A 305 10.64 -5.82 29.80
C GLU A 305 9.67 -5.84 28.59
N LEU A 306 8.97 -4.73 28.30
CA LEU A 306 8.01 -4.65 27.20
C LEU A 306 8.67 -4.90 25.83
N LYS A 307 9.96 -4.55 25.69
CA LYS A 307 10.76 -4.69 24.45
C LYS A 307 10.01 -4.20 23.20
N LEU A 308 9.29 -3.09 23.32
CA LEU A 308 8.42 -2.56 22.28
C LEU A 308 9.24 -2.11 21.06
N ARG A 309 8.92 -2.61 19.86
CA ARG A 309 9.57 -2.18 18.62
C ARG A 309 8.86 -0.96 18.06
N VAL A 310 9.54 0.18 18.07
CA VAL A 310 8.98 1.47 17.64
C VAL A 310 9.70 1.97 16.40
N LEU A 311 8.96 2.14 15.29
CA LEU A 311 9.49 2.64 14.03
C LEU A 311 9.04 4.07 13.75
N GLU A 312 9.99 4.92 13.39
CA GLU A 312 9.71 6.24 12.84
C GLU A 312 9.87 6.23 11.31
N LEU A 313 8.78 6.48 10.58
CA LEU A 313 8.84 6.69 9.14
C LEU A 313 9.04 8.17 8.82
N VAL A 314 10.10 8.45 8.07
CA VAL A 314 10.42 9.79 7.58
C VAL A 314 10.44 9.82 6.06
N ALA A 315 10.19 11.01 5.51
CA ALA A 315 10.13 11.21 4.07
C ALA A 315 11.52 11.02 3.41
N ARG A 316 11.50 10.66 2.13
CA ARG A 316 12.71 10.36 1.33
C ARG A 316 13.73 11.50 1.35
N ASP A 317 13.26 12.73 1.25
CA ASP A 317 14.08 13.95 1.31
C ASP A 317 14.91 14.08 2.60
N LYS A 318 14.51 13.40 3.67
CA LYS A 318 15.20 13.41 4.97
C LYS A 318 16.02 12.16 5.26
N ALA A 319 15.66 11.01 4.68
CA ALA A 319 16.34 9.73 4.93
C ALA A 319 17.29 9.29 3.81
N CYS A 320 17.21 9.88 2.62
CA CYS A 320 18.07 9.50 1.51
C CYS A 320 19.46 10.12 1.65
N GLU A 321 20.51 9.30 1.51
CA GLU A 321 21.91 9.75 1.50
C GLU A 321 22.35 10.32 0.14
N HIS A 322 21.55 10.08 -0.92
CA HIS A 322 21.88 10.40 -2.30
C HIS A 322 20.66 11.00 -3.02
N LEU A 323 20.27 12.22 -2.63
CA LEU A 323 19.10 12.90 -3.20
C LEU A 323 19.27 13.26 -4.68
N ASP A 324 20.52 13.40 -5.12
CA ASP A 324 20.96 13.69 -6.48
C ASP A 324 20.92 12.46 -7.41
N LYS A 325 20.76 11.25 -6.86
CA LYS A 325 20.82 9.99 -7.61
C LYS A 325 19.45 9.37 -7.83
N ALA A 326 19.32 8.64 -8.94
CA ALA A 326 18.15 7.81 -9.20
C ALA A 326 18.18 6.56 -8.31
N CYS A 327 17.01 6.09 -7.89
CA CYS A 327 16.89 4.90 -7.04
C CYS A 327 16.95 3.60 -7.87
N ASN A 328 18.10 3.35 -8.48
CA ASN A 328 18.42 2.10 -9.19
C ASN A 328 19.90 1.73 -8.97
N GLY A 329 20.26 0.46 -9.21
CA GLY A 329 21.63 -0.02 -8.96
C GLY A 329 22.71 0.59 -9.86
N ASP A 330 22.36 1.06 -11.06
CA ASP A 330 23.30 1.73 -11.96
C ASP A 330 23.68 3.13 -11.45
N SER A 331 22.75 3.82 -10.77
CA SER A 331 22.92 5.19 -10.31
C SER A 331 23.34 5.28 -8.84
N CYS A 332 22.74 4.47 -7.96
CA CYS A 332 22.88 4.59 -6.51
C CYS A 332 23.58 3.36 -5.91
N PRO A 333 24.73 3.52 -5.22
CA PRO A 333 25.46 2.40 -4.63
C PRO A 333 24.66 1.68 -3.53
N LEU A 334 23.77 2.41 -2.83
CA LEU A 334 22.90 1.84 -1.81
C LEU A 334 21.71 1.05 -2.39
N ALA A 335 21.47 1.16 -3.69
CA ALA A 335 20.42 0.42 -4.41
C ALA A 335 20.97 -0.83 -5.11
N ASN A 336 22.24 -0.80 -5.56
CA ASN A 336 22.91 -1.94 -6.18
C ASN A 336 23.05 -3.12 -5.20
N GLY A 337 22.55 -4.31 -5.50
CA GLY A 337 22.55 -5.47 -4.62
C GLY A 337 21.76 -5.26 -3.32
N PHE A 338 20.78 -4.32 -3.32
CA PHE A 338 20.00 -4.00 -2.12
C PHE A 338 19.32 -5.23 -1.52
N TYR A 339 18.65 -6.05 -2.33
CA TYR A 339 17.91 -7.21 -1.83
C TYR A 339 18.83 -8.33 -1.34
N ASP A 340 20.05 -8.42 -1.89
CA ASP A 340 21.04 -9.42 -1.45
C ASP A 340 21.59 -9.07 -0.05
N ARG A 341 21.72 -7.77 0.26
CA ARG A 341 22.22 -7.27 1.55
C ARG A 341 21.11 -7.01 2.58
N LEU A 342 19.86 -6.97 2.14
CA LEU A 342 18.70 -6.64 2.96
C LEU A 342 18.51 -7.58 4.17
N PRO A 343 18.70 -8.93 4.09
CA PRO A 343 18.55 -9.80 5.24
C PRO A 343 19.47 -9.44 6.41
N ALA A 344 20.74 -9.17 6.12
CA ALA A 344 21.72 -8.77 7.13
C ALA A 344 21.40 -7.38 7.71
N ALA A 345 21.01 -6.42 6.87
CA ALA A 345 20.60 -5.09 7.30
C ALA A 345 19.36 -5.13 8.22
N ARG A 346 18.37 -5.99 7.93
CA ARG A 346 17.21 -6.21 8.79
C ARG A 346 17.63 -6.78 10.14
N ALA A 347 18.48 -7.81 10.14
CA ALA A 347 18.94 -8.44 11.38
C ALA A 347 19.66 -7.41 12.29
N ALA A 348 20.57 -6.62 11.71
CA ALA A 348 21.29 -5.57 12.43
C ALA A 348 20.37 -4.47 12.97
N ALA A 349 19.37 -4.04 12.19
CA ALA A 349 18.42 -3.02 12.65
C ALA A 349 17.60 -3.50 13.87
N LEU A 350 17.26 -4.79 13.91
CA LEU A 350 16.44 -5.39 14.97
C LEU A 350 17.23 -5.71 16.25
N GLU A 351 18.54 -5.47 16.28
CA GLU A 351 19.33 -5.46 17.52
C GLU A 351 18.85 -4.36 18.48
N SER A 352 18.23 -3.30 17.94
CA SER A 352 17.60 -2.23 18.71
C SER A 352 16.06 -2.31 18.60
N PRO A 353 15.31 -2.19 19.72
CA PRO A 353 13.87 -2.04 19.68
C PRO A 353 13.44 -0.65 19.17
N TRP A 354 14.30 0.36 19.32
CA TRP A 354 14.02 1.71 18.83
C TRP A 354 14.57 1.87 17.41
N LEU A 355 13.66 1.88 16.44
CA LEU A 355 13.91 2.00 15.01
C LEU A 355 13.61 3.44 14.56
N ASN A 356 14.27 4.41 15.20
CA ASN A 356 14.19 5.82 14.81
C ASN A 356 15.07 6.11 13.57
N GLN A 357 14.99 7.33 13.03
CA GLN A 357 15.77 7.72 11.85
C GLN A 357 17.28 7.43 12.00
N ALA A 358 17.88 7.73 13.17
CA ALA A 358 19.31 7.58 13.39
C ALA A 358 19.76 6.11 13.44
N SER A 359 19.06 5.27 14.21
CA SER A 359 19.36 3.84 14.36
C SER A 359 19.18 3.06 13.04
N VAL A 360 18.09 3.34 12.30
CA VAL A 360 17.85 2.72 11.00
C VAL A 360 18.92 3.14 10.00
N ARG A 361 19.33 4.40 10.01
CA ARG A 361 20.45 4.89 9.19
C ARG A 361 21.75 4.15 9.50
N GLU A 362 22.08 4.00 10.77
CA GLU A 362 23.30 3.30 11.19
C GLU A 362 23.32 1.85 10.68
N ALA A 363 22.24 1.09 10.93
CA ALA A 363 22.11 -0.29 10.48
C ALA A 363 22.15 -0.40 8.95
N ALA A 364 21.47 0.51 8.24
CA ALA A 364 21.47 0.54 6.78
C ALA A 364 22.87 0.75 6.20
N LEU A 365 23.62 1.75 6.71
CA LEU A 365 24.94 2.08 6.20
C LEU A 365 25.98 1.02 6.54
N ARG A 366 25.86 0.36 7.70
CA ARG A 366 26.71 -0.79 8.06
C ARG A 366 26.65 -1.91 7.02
N HIS A 367 25.49 -2.09 6.38
CA HIS A 367 25.25 -3.09 5.35
C HIS A 367 25.13 -2.51 3.93
N GLN A 368 25.49 -1.24 3.75
CA GLN A 368 25.47 -0.55 2.46
C GLN A 368 24.11 -0.63 1.73
N VAL A 369 23.00 -0.49 2.46
CA VAL A 369 21.65 -0.43 1.89
C VAL A 369 21.02 0.95 2.12
N CYS A 370 19.99 1.29 1.36
CA CYS A 370 19.32 2.59 1.49
C CYS A 370 18.52 2.68 2.81
N PRO A 371 18.77 3.69 3.69
CA PRO A 371 18.03 3.85 4.94
C PRO A 371 16.52 4.04 4.74
N TYR A 372 16.13 4.81 3.72
CA TYR A 372 14.72 5.05 3.40
C TYR A 372 13.98 3.75 3.08
N TYR A 373 14.50 2.92 2.19
CA TYR A 373 13.86 1.64 1.84
C TYR A 373 13.98 0.60 2.96
N LEU A 374 15.08 0.59 3.72
CA LEU A 374 15.17 -0.25 4.91
C LEU A 374 14.07 0.08 5.92
N SER A 375 13.77 1.36 6.16
CA SER A 375 12.70 1.76 7.09
C SER A 375 11.32 1.23 6.67
N GLN A 376 11.02 1.20 5.37
CA GLN A 376 9.78 0.64 4.85
C GLN A 376 9.71 -0.88 5.06
N GLU A 377 10.84 -1.55 4.87
CA GLU A 377 10.94 -2.99 5.12
C GLU A 377 10.71 -3.31 6.60
N LEU A 378 11.31 -2.53 7.50
CA LEU A 378 11.19 -2.67 8.95
C LEU A 378 9.77 -2.45 9.49
N ALA A 379 8.85 -1.85 8.72
CA ALA A 379 7.45 -1.72 9.11
C ALA A 379 6.79 -3.08 9.40
N ARG A 380 7.27 -4.17 8.78
CA ARG A 380 6.79 -5.53 9.06
C ARG A 380 7.15 -6.03 10.47
N TRP A 381 8.23 -5.52 11.04
CA TRP A 381 8.74 -5.91 12.36
C TRP A 381 8.32 -4.99 13.50
N ALA A 382 7.94 -3.75 13.20
CA ALA A 382 7.57 -2.76 14.20
C ALA A 382 6.21 -3.10 14.84
N ASP A 383 6.06 -2.83 16.14
CA ASP A 383 4.78 -2.96 16.85
C ASP A 383 3.99 -1.65 16.78
N VAL A 384 4.72 -0.53 16.91
CA VAL A 384 4.19 0.83 16.76
C VAL A 384 4.93 1.53 15.63
N VAL A 385 4.20 2.08 14.66
CA VAL A 385 4.76 2.91 13.58
C VAL A 385 4.26 4.34 13.74
N ILE A 386 5.20 5.28 13.83
CA ILE A 386 4.93 6.71 13.84
C ILE A 386 5.16 7.24 12.43
N ALA A 387 4.12 7.82 11.84
CA ALA A 387 4.18 8.27 10.44
C ALA A 387 3.31 9.52 10.20
N ASP A 388 3.46 10.10 9.00
CA ASP A 388 2.51 11.09 8.49
C ASP A 388 1.22 10.42 8.00
N TYR A 389 0.13 11.18 7.90
CA TYR A 389 -1.17 10.71 7.40
C TYR A 389 -1.06 10.02 6.04
N ASN A 390 -0.18 10.48 5.16
CA ASN A 390 -0.03 9.93 3.80
C ASN A 390 0.43 8.48 3.79
N TYR A 391 1.10 7.98 4.84
CA TYR A 391 1.53 6.59 4.90
C TYR A 391 0.37 5.61 5.05
N TYR A 392 -0.83 6.07 5.44
CA TYR A 392 -2.01 5.22 5.61
C TYR A 392 -3.22 5.67 4.79
N PHE A 393 -3.43 6.97 4.60
CA PHE A 393 -4.64 7.51 3.97
C PHE A 393 -4.49 7.87 2.49
N ASP A 394 -3.25 7.96 1.98
CA ASP A 394 -3.01 8.20 0.55
C ASP A 394 -3.44 7.00 -0.31
N LEU A 395 -3.77 7.23 -1.58
CA LEU A 395 -4.12 6.15 -2.52
C LEU A 395 -3.02 5.11 -2.71
N SER A 396 -1.77 5.50 -2.53
CA SER A 396 -0.57 4.65 -2.62
C SER A 396 0.11 4.43 -1.27
N ALA A 397 -0.65 4.61 -0.18
CA ALA A 397 -0.18 4.50 1.20
C ALA A 397 0.54 3.17 1.50
N LEU A 398 1.82 3.26 1.87
CA LEU A 398 2.66 2.11 2.22
C LEU A 398 2.07 1.24 3.33
N LEU A 399 1.66 1.84 4.46
CA LEU A 399 1.18 1.08 5.63
C LEU A 399 -0.18 0.44 5.36
N PHE A 400 -1.05 1.12 4.59
CA PHE A 400 -2.31 0.53 4.16
C PHE A 400 -2.07 -0.67 3.23
N GLY A 401 -1.18 -0.51 2.24
CA GLY A 401 -0.79 -1.59 1.34
C GLY A 401 -0.17 -2.79 2.06
N LEU A 402 0.72 -2.55 3.02
CA LEU A 402 1.30 -3.61 3.86
C LEU A 402 0.25 -4.27 4.75
N GLY A 403 -0.69 -3.50 5.31
CA GLY A 403 -1.80 -4.02 6.09
C GLY A 403 -2.69 -4.97 5.28
N GLN A 404 -3.02 -4.61 4.03
CA GLN A 404 -3.77 -5.48 3.11
C GLN A 404 -2.97 -6.72 2.71
N LEU A 405 -1.71 -6.56 2.31
CA LEU A 405 -0.85 -7.65 1.82
C LEU A 405 -0.60 -8.72 2.90
N ASN A 406 -0.36 -8.29 4.14
CA ASN A 406 -0.07 -9.18 5.26
C ASN A 406 -1.31 -9.49 6.12
N GLN A 407 -2.48 -8.97 5.73
CA GLN A 407 -3.76 -9.14 6.44
C GLN A 407 -3.69 -8.74 7.92
N TRP A 408 -3.01 -7.63 8.21
CA TRP A 408 -2.83 -7.15 9.58
C TRP A 408 -4.12 -6.61 10.17
N ARG A 409 -4.33 -6.89 11.45
CA ARG A 409 -5.30 -6.24 12.30
C ARG A 409 -4.62 -5.05 12.98
N VAL A 410 -5.03 -3.84 12.62
CA VAL A 410 -4.33 -2.61 13.02
C VAL A 410 -5.23 -1.66 13.82
N ALA A 411 -4.63 -0.89 14.73
CA ALA A 411 -5.25 0.29 15.31
C ALA A 411 -4.60 1.55 14.77
N VAL A 412 -5.42 2.51 14.32
CA VAL A 412 -4.97 3.79 13.78
C VAL A 412 -5.31 4.90 14.76
N LEU A 413 -4.29 5.56 15.30
CA LEU A 413 -4.41 6.71 16.18
C LEU A 413 -4.01 7.97 15.41
N VAL A 414 -4.99 8.83 15.11
CA VAL A 414 -4.76 10.09 14.39
C VAL A 414 -4.64 11.23 15.40
N ASP A 415 -3.44 11.77 15.54
CA ASP A 415 -3.19 12.95 16.37
C ASP A 415 -3.44 14.23 15.59
N GLU A 416 -3.97 15.24 16.28
CA GLU A 416 -4.38 16.53 15.71
C GLU A 416 -5.25 16.40 14.45
N ALA A 417 -6.24 15.49 14.51
CA ALA A 417 -7.12 15.09 13.42
C ALA A 417 -7.87 16.24 12.72
N HIS A 418 -7.90 17.44 13.31
CA HIS A 418 -8.40 18.64 12.62
C HIS A 418 -7.61 18.96 11.34
N ASN A 419 -6.34 18.56 11.25
CA ASN A 419 -5.53 18.69 10.03
C ASN A 419 -5.92 17.67 8.95
N MET A 420 -6.66 16.60 9.31
CA MET A 420 -6.98 15.51 8.38
C MET A 420 -7.83 15.97 7.21
N VAL A 421 -8.78 16.90 7.42
CA VAL A 421 -9.71 17.33 6.35
C VAL A 421 -8.95 17.94 5.18
N GLU A 422 -8.06 18.90 5.45
CA GLU A 422 -7.26 19.54 4.41
C GLU A 422 -6.26 18.56 3.78
N ARG A 423 -5.61 17.73 4.59
CA ARG A 423 -4.65 16.73 4.09
C ARG A 423 -5.34 15.66 3.22
N ALA A 424 -6.53 15.21 3.60
CA ALA A 424 -7.34 14.29 2.81
C ALA A 424 -7.77 14.94 1.49
N ARG A 425 -8.21 16.21 1.51
CA ARG A 425 -8.47 16.96 0.28
C ARG A 425 -7.26 16.95 -0.64
N GLN A 426 -6.06 17.22 -0.13
CA GLN A 426 -4.83 17.18 -0.92
C GLN A 426 -4.50 15.78 -1.48
N MET A 427 -4.59 14.72 -0.66
CA MET A 427 -4.32 13.33 -1.08
C MET A 427 -5.30 12.81 -2.14
N TYR A 428 -6.53 13.33 -2.13
CA TYR A 428 -7.62 12.94 -3.05
C TYR A 428 -7.93 14.03 -4.09
N SER A 429 -7.01 14.96 -4.33
CA SER A 429 -7.10 15.96 -5.39
C SER A 429 -6.02 15.74 -6.43
N ALA A 430 -6.38 15.96 -7.69
CA ALA A 430 -5.43 16.05 -8.79
C ALA A 430 -5.78 17.22 -9.70
N SER A 431 -4.74 17.83 -10.27
CA SER A 431 -4.86 18.98 -11.17
C SER A 431 -3.95 18.79 -12.37
N LEU A 432 -4.42 19.20 -13.54
CA LEU A 432 -3.63 19.28 -14.76
C LEU A 432 -3.55 20.74 -15.20
N ASP A 433 -2.45 21.16 -15.82
CA ASP A 433 -2.26 22.51 -16.33
C ASP A 433 -2.22 22.53 -17.87
N GLN A 434 -3.18 23.23 -18.48
CA GLN A 434 -3.25 23.33 -19.94
C GLN A 434 -2.03 24.05 -20.53
N SER A 435 -1.38 24.96 -19.79
CA SER A 435 -0.19 25.64 -20.31
C SER A 435 1.00 24.69 -20.46
N GLN A 436 1.18 23.77 -19.51
CA GLN A 436 2.18 22.70 -19.57
C GLN A 436 1.88 21.73 -20.72
N LEU A 437 0.61 21.35 -20.89
CA LEU A 437 0.17 20.57 -22.05
C LEU A 437 0.54 21.25 -23.38
N LYS A 438 0.26 22.55 -23.51
CA LYS A 438 0.57 23.33 -24.73
C LYS A 438 2.07 23.47 -24.98
N ALA A 439 2.89 23.61 -23.94
CA ALA A 439 4.34 23.62 -24.06
C ALA A 439 4.84 22.26 -24.58
N LEU A 440 4.34 21.16 -24.02
CA LEU A 440 4.70 19.81 -24.44
C LEU A 440 4.32 19.50 -25.89
N ILE A 441 3.21 20.05 -26.41
CA ILE A 441 2.83 19.90 -27.84
C ILE A 441 3.92 20.43 -28.78
N GLN A 442 4.69 21.45 -28.38
CA GLN A 442 5.74 22.04 -29.21
C GLN A 442 7.01 21.20 -29.26
N THR A 443 7.31 20.46 -28.19
CA THR A 443 8.57 19.73 -28.02
C THR A 443 8.44 18.22 -28.20
N SER A 444 7.23 17.67 -28.07
CA SER A 444 7.00 16.23 -28.09
C SER A 444 7.11 15.63 -29.50
N PRO A 445 7.55 14.36 -29.61
CA PRO A 445 7.60 13.65 -30.89
C PRO A 445 6.19 13.39 -31.44
N GLU A 446 6.10 13.13 -32.75
CA GLU A 446 4.83 13.15 -33.50
C GLU A 446 3.70 12.26 -32.92
N PRO A 447 3.93 11.01 -32.46
CA PRO A 447 2.88 10.20 -31.84
C PRO A 447 2.32 10.83 -30.56
N VAL A 448 3.21 11.26 -29.67
CA VAL A 448 2.87 11.92 -28.39
C VAL A 448 2.20 13.26 -28.65
N LYS A 449 2.75 14.06 -29.58
CA LYS A 449 2.20 15.35 -29.99
C LYS A 449 0.75 15.24 -30.46
N LYS A 450 0.43 14.25 -31.30
CA LYS A 450 -0.96 13.99 -31.76
C LYS A 450 -1.88 13.65 -30.60
N ALA A 451 -1.42 12.85 -29.63
CA ALA A 451 -2.19 12.51 -28.44
C ALA A 451 -2.44 13.74 -27.54
N LEU A 452 -1.41 14.55 -27.29
CA LEU A 452 -1.52 15.81 -26.54
C LEU A 452 -2.46 16.81 -27.23
N GLN A 453 -2.40 16.93 -28.57
CA GLN A 453 -3.33 17.77 -29.34
C GLN A 453 -4.78 17.27 -29.27
N ARG A 454 -4.99 15.96 -29.23
CA ARG A 454 -6.34 15.39 -29.03
C ARG A 454 -6.87 15.73 -27.63
N LEU A 455 -6.01 15.63 -26.60
CA LEU A 455 -6.36 16.03 -25.24
C LEU A 455 -6.68 17.53 -25.18
N ASP A 456 -5.85 18.39 -25.77
CA ASP A 456 -6.08 19.84 -25.80
C ASP A 456 -7.38 20.22 -26.52
N ARG A 457 -7.77 19.49 -27.58
CA ARG A 457 -9.10 19.68 -28.22
C ARG A 457 -10.25 19.42 -27.26
N GLN A 458 -10.22 18.33 -26.48
CA GLN A 458 -11.26 18.05 -25.48
C GLN A 458 -11.25 19.09 -24.36
N TRP A 459 -10.06 19.56 -23.99
CA TRP A 459 -9.90 20.62 -23.01
C TRP A 459 -10.52 21.95 -23.48
N ASN A 460 -10.24 22.36 -24.72
CA ASN A 460 -10.82 23.56 -25.31
C ASN A 460 -12.35 23.44 -25.48
N ALA A 461 -12.87 22.23 -25.73
CA ALA A 461 -14.31 22.00 -25.75
C ALA A 461 -14.98 22.27 -24.40
N LEU A 462 -14.34 21.91 -23.28
CA LEU A 462 -14.81 22.26 -21.93
C LEU A 462 -14.76 23.77 -21.70
N HIS A 463 -13.69 24.43 -22.14
CA HIS A 463 -13.62 25.89 -22.06
C HIS A 463 -14.71 26.57 -22.86
N LYS A 464 -15.06 26.11 -24.07
CA LYS A 464 -16.06 26.79 -24.91
C LYS A 464 -17.45 26.90 -24.25
N VAL A 465 -17.84 25.91 -23.45
CA VAL A 465 -19.16 25.85 -22.80
C VAL A 465 -19.17 26.42 -21.38
N GLN A 466 -18.00 26.67 -20.80
CA GLN A 466 -17.90 27.18 -19.42
C GLN A 466 -18.36 28.65 -19.33
N PRO A 467 -19.24 29.00 -18.39
CA PRO A 467 -19.83 30.36 -18.32
C PRO A 467 -18.94 31.39 -17.61
N ALA A 468 -18.20 30.99 -16.58
CA ALA A 468 -17.42 31.87 -15.72
C ALA A 468 -15.94 31.50 -15.67
N ALA A 469 -15.08 32.37 -15.13
CA ALA A 469 -13.65 32.10 -15.00
C ALA A 469 -13.36 30.87 -14.12
N TYR A 470 -14.11 30.70 -13.04
CA TYR A 470 -14.15 29.49 -12.22
C TYR A 470 -15.51 28.81 -12.39
N GLN A 471 -15.53 27.49 -12.60
CA GLN A 471 -16.76 26.71 -12.62
C GLN A 471 -16.53 25.32 -12.05
N ALA A 472 -17.38 24.93 -11.10
CA ALA A 472 -17.51 23.57 -10.60
C ALA A 472 -18.65 22.83 -11.32
N TYR A 473 -18.48 21.53 -11.53
CA TYR A 473 -19.38 20.63 -12.23
C TYR A 473 -19.65 19.40 -11.37
N SER A 474 -20.89 18.94 -11.40
CA SER A 474 -21.34 17.74 -10.68
C SER A 474 -21.05 16.43 -11.43
N ALA A 475 -20.68 16.51 -12.72
CA ALA A 475 -20.34 15.35 -13.54
C ALA A 475 -18.87 15.42 -13.96
N ALA A 476 -18.24 14.25 -14.04
CA ALA A 476 -16.89 14.12 -14.56
C ALA A 476 -16.83 14.40 -16.08
N PRO A 477 -15.73 14.96 -16.61
CA PRO A 477 -15.59 15.25 -18.02
C PRO A 477 -15.20 13.98 -18.80
N GLU A 478 -16.13 13.06 -19.04
CA GLU A 478 -15.86 11.73 -19.62
C GLU A 478 -15.03 11.77 -20.91
N LYS A 479 -15.34 12.70 -21.83
CA LYS A 479 -14.58 12.86 -23.09
C LYS A 479 -13.13 13.29 -22.86
N LEU A 480 -12.89 14.16 -21.89
CA LEU A 480 -11.55 14.57 -21.49
C LEU A 480 -10.81 13.39 -20.86
N ILE A 481 -11.43 12.68 -19.93
CA ILE A 481 -10.85 11.52 -19.24
C ILE A 481 -10.49 10.42 -20.25
N GLY A 482 -11.40 10.09 -21.19
CA GLY A 482 -11.10 9.13 -22.25
C GLY A 482 -9.93 9.55 -23.14
N SER A 483 -9.84 10.84 -23.48
CA SER A 483 -8.68 11.35 -24.23
C SER A 483 -7.39 11.40 -23.39
N LEU A 484 -7.50 11.61 -22.07
CA LEU A 484 -6.38 11.59 -21.13
C LEU A 484 -5.82 10.18 -21.00
N ASN A 485 -6.67 9.17 -20.83
CA ASN A 485 -6.25 7.75 -20.75
C ASN A 485 -5.56 7.30 -22.04
N GLN A 486 -6.06 7.74 -23.20
CA GLN A 486 -5.37 7.50 -24.46
C GLN A 486 -4.01 8.22 -24.53
N CYS A 487 -3.93 9.45 -24.03
CA CYS A 487 -2.69 10.21 -23.96
C CYS A 487 -1.66 9.55 -23.04
N ILE A 488 -2.10 9.08 -21.86
CA ILE A 488 -1.28 8.31 -20.92
C ILE A 488 -0.76 7.07 -21.65
N SER A 489 -1.63 6.26 -22.27
CA SER A 489 -1.21 5.07 -23.00
C SER A 489 -0.14 5.38 -24.05
N THR A 490 -0.36 6.40 -24.90
CA THR A 490 0.61 6.79 -25.95
C THR A 490 1.95 7.29 -25.39
N ILE A 491 1.94 8.04 -24.28
CA ILE A 491 3.20 8.47 -23.63
C ILE A 491 3.92 7.27 -23.01
N GLY A 492 3.18 6.36 -22.37
CA GLY A 492 3.74 5.12 -21.82
C GLY A 492 4.37 4.24 -22.90
N ASP A 493 3.71 4.09 -24.05
CA ASP A 493 4.23 3.34 -25.20
C ASP A 493 5.50 4.02 -25.75
N HIS A 494 5.51 5.35 -25.86
CA HIS A 494 6.70 6.10 -26.27
C HIS A 494 7.89 5.88 -25.33
N PHE A 495 7.68 5.90 -24.01
CA PHE A 495 8.74 5.62 -23.03
C PHE A 495 9.25 4.18 -23.09
N ASN A 496 8.39 3.21 -23.43
CA ASN A 496 8.82 1.83 -23.64
C ASN A 496 9.68 1.67 -24.91
N GLU A 497 9.28 2.31 -26.01
CA GLU A 497 10.04 2.29 -27.28
C GLU A 497 11.35 3.08 -27.19
N HIS A 498 11.40 4.11 -26.34
CA HIS A 498 12.56 5.00 -26.20
C HIS A 498 12.97 5.17 -24.73
N PRO A 499 13.49 4.13 -24.04
CA PRO A 499 13.84 4.19 -22.62
C PRO A 499 14.90 5.24 -22.26
N GLN A 500 15.72 5.67 -23.23
CA GLN A 500 16.72 6.72 -23.05
C GLN A 500 16.19 8.14 -23.30
N ALA A 501 15.00 8.28 -23.89
CA ALA A 501 14.41 9.57 -24.27
C ALA A 501 13.48 10.15 -23.19
N VAL A 502 13.64 9.75 -21.93
CA VAL A 502 12.81 10.23 -20.84
C VAL A 502 13.13 11.70 -20.53
N ASP A 503 12.44 12.61 -21.22
CA ASP A 503 12.39 14.03 -20.85
C ASP A 503 11.66 14.16 -19.51
N GLY A 504 12.34 14.74 -18.51
CA GLY A 504 11.78 14.96 -17.18
C GLY A 504 10.49 15.78 -17.19
N THR A 505 10.30 16.66 -18.19
CA THR A 505 9.07 17.46 -18.33
C THR A 505 7.89 16.61 -18.79
N LEU A 506 8.09 15.78 -19.82
CA LEU A 506 7.08 14.84 -20.30
C LEU A 506 6.75 13.78 -19.24
N GLN A 507 7.78 13.27 -18.56
CA GLN A 507 7.61 12.30 -17.47
C GLN A 507 6.81 12.92 -16.31
N GLY A 508 7.09 14.18 -15.94
CA GLY A 508 6.34 14.90 -14.93
C GLY A 508 4.85 15.01 -15.27
N PHE A 509 4.53 15.46 -16.49
CA PHE A 509 3.14 15.52 -16.96
C PHE A 509 2.47 14.15 -17.01
N TYR A 510 3.21 13.11 -17.42
CA TYR A 510 2.70 11.75 -17.45
C TYR A 510 2.29 11.25 -16.06
N LEU A 511 3.10 11.51 -15.03
CA LEU A 511 2.78 11.15 -13.65
C LEU A 511 1.58 11.94 -13.11
N GLU A 512 1.48 13.24 -13.44
CA GLU A 512 0.31 14.06 -13.10
C GLU A 512 -0.96 13.57 -13.80
N ALA A 513 -0.86 13.16 -15.07
CA ALA A 513 -1.96 12.60 -15.85
C ALA A 513 -2.45 11.28 -15.25
N ILE A 514 -1.55 10.37 -14.86
CA ILE A 514 -1.91 9.15 -14.13
C ILE A 514 -2.61 9.48 -12.82
N GLY A 515 -2.05 10.42 -12.04
CA GLY A 515 -2.65 10.86 -10.79
C GLY A 515 -4.08 11.37 -11.00
N PHE A 516 -4.28 12.20 -12.04
CA PHE A 516 -5.59 12.71 -12.40
C PHE A 516 -6.56 11.62 -12.83
N ALA A 517 -6.14 10.71 -13.70
CA ALA A 517 -6.95 9.57 -14.14
C ALA A 517 -7.39 8.71 -12.95
N ARG A 518 -6.46 8.44 -12.02
CA ARG A 518 -6.74 7.66 -10.81
C ARG A 518 -7.77 8.33 -9.89
N ILE A 519 -7.70 9.65 -9.73
CA ILE A 519 -8.74 10.38 -8.97
C ILE A 519 -10.06 10.39 -9.74
N ALA A 520 -10.03 10.50 -11.07
CA ALA A 520 -11.23 10.47 -11.90
C ALA A 520 -11.99 9.14 -11.80
N GLU A 521 -11.29 8.02 -11.60
CA GLU A 521 -11.91 6.70 -11.37
C GLU A 521 -12.70 6.64 -10.05
N LEU A 522 -12.36 7.47 -9.07
CA LEU A 522 -13.05 7.54 -7.79
C LEU A 522 -14.24 8.51 -7.82
N PHE A 523 -14.49 9.18 -8.95
CA PHE A 523 -15.47 10.25 -9.01
C PHE A 523 -16.90 9.77 -8.72
N ASP A 524 -17.45 10.25 -7.60
CA ASP A 524 -18.82 10.05 -7.17
C ASP A 524 -19.37 11.36 -6.55
N GLU A 525 -20.43 11.27 -5.73
CA GLU A 525 -21.03 12.41 -5.05
C GLU A 525 -20.10 13.14 -4.06
N HIS A 526 -18.97 12.55 -3.69
CA HIS A 526 -17.99 13.13 -2.78
C HIS A 526 -16.91 13.95 -3.48
N PHE A 527 -16.83 13.92 -4.82
CA PHE A 527 -15.86 14.68 -5.61
C PHE A 527 -16.52 15.81 -6.42
N ILE A 528 -15.78 16.87 -6.71
CA ILE A 528 -16.24 17.98 -7.55
C ILE A 528 -15.27 18.20 -8.68
N PHE A 529 -15.68 18.07 -9.94
CA PHE A 529 -14.84 18.48 -11.06
C PHE A 529 -14.91 20.00 -11.24
N ASP A 530 -13.80 20.74 -11.17
CA ASP A 530 -13.78 22.16 -11.51
C ASP A 530 -12.76 22.56 -12.58
N ILE A 531 -12.96 23.75 -13.14
CA ILE A 531 -12.06 24.39 -14.10
C ILE A 531 -11.86 25.86 -13.70
N THR A 532 -10.59 26.24 -13.52
CA THR A 532 -10.19 27.64 -13.34
C THR A 532 -9.45 28.13 -14.59
N ARG A 533 -9.99 29.17 -15.26
CA ARG A 533 -9.30 29.90 -16.32
C ARG A 533 -8.42 30.96 -15.69
N ARG A 534 -7.11 30.92 -15.99
CA ARG A 534 -6.19 31.97 -15.57
C ARG A 534 -6.17 33.07 -16.63
N GLU A 535 -6.26 34.32 -16.22
CA GLU A 535 -5.90 35.44 -17.10
C GLU A 535 -4.41 35.37 -17.43
N ALA A 536 -4.02 35.76 -18.64
CA ALA A 536 -2.64 35.71 -19.09
C ALA A 536 -1.76 36.55 -18.14
N GLY A 537 -0.94 35.88 -17.31
CA GLY A 537 -0.03 36.52 -16.33
C GLY A 537 -0.25 36.13 -14.85
N GLY A 538 -1.33 35.42 -14.50
CA GLY A 538 -1.58 35.00 -13.11
C GLY A 538 -0.74 33.80 -12.66
N LYS A 539 0.04 33.95 -11.57
CA LYS A 539 0.73 32.83 -10.90
C LYS A 539 -0.26 31.83 -10.31
N ARG A 540 0.17 30.56 -10.20
CA ARG A 540 -0.55 29.45 -9.55
C ARG A 540 -0.90 29.83 -8.10
N ILE A 541 -2.19 29.97 -7.80
CA ILE A 541 -2.68 29.93 -6.43
C ILE A 541 -3.00 28.46 -6.15
N LEU A 542 -2.26 27.87 -5.21
CA LEU A 542 -2.37 26.47 -4.81
C LEU A 542 -3.65 26.23 -4.01
#